data_AF-A0A8K0KIT3-F1
#
_entry.id   AF-A0A8K0KIT3-F1
#
_cell.length_a   1.000
_cell.length_b   1.000
_cell.length_c   1.000
_cell.angle_alpha   90.00
_cell.angle_beta   90.00
_cell.angle_gamma   90.00
#
_symmetry.space_group_name_H-M   'P 1'
#
loop_
_entity.id
_entity.type
_entity.pdbx_description
1 polymer ?
#
loop_
_entity_poly.entity_id
_entity_poly.type
_entity_poly.pdbx_seq_one_letter_code
_entity_poly.pdbx_strand_id
1 'polypeptide(L)'
;MDPRYEVSQDVKAQLKFLEELDRLERKRHEEQEREMLLKAAKSRSKSEDPEQAKLRAKAKEMQRAEMEEMRQREANLTALQAIGPRKKPRLDSSNSAGSPGQAGTGVLNAANGNSSRTQLPLRPRVKRVNLRDLLFLLEQEKETCRTTLLYKAFLK
;
A
#
# COMPACT_ATOMS: atom_id res chain seq x y z
N MET A 1 31.16 53.76 24.40
CA MET A 1 29.89 53.07 24.69
C MET A 1 29.40 53.65 26.01
N ASP A 2 28.23 54.32 26.02
CA ASP A 2 27.69 54.99 27.22
C ASP A 2 27.36 53.94 28.31
N PRO A 3 27.85 54.08 29.56
CA PRO A 3 27.57 53.17 30.66
C PRO A 3 26.09 53.06 31.06
N ARG A 4 25.23 53.96 30.58
CA ARG A 4 23.78 53.99 30.86
C ARG A 4 22.92 53.32 29.78
N TYR A 5 23.54 52.74 28.76
CA TYR A 5 22.81 52.08 27.69
C TYR A 5 22.37 50.67 28.12
N GLU A 6 21.11 50.52 28.53
CA GLU A 6 20.46 49.23 28.72
C GLU A 6 19.69 48.82 27.47
N VAL A 7 20.02 47.66 26.91
CA VAL A 7 19.23 47.04 25.84
C VAL A 7 17.97 46.45 26.47
N SER A 8 16.88 47.23 26.45
CA SER A 8 15.62 46.90 27.12
C SER A 8 14.77 45.85 26.39
N GLN A 9 15.03 45.55 25.12
CA GLN A 9 14.21 44.64 24.31
C GLN A 9 15.08 43.66 23.51
N ASP A 10 14.98 42.37 23.87
CA ASP A 10 15.51 41.27 23.06
C ASP A 10 14.51 40.92 21.94
N VAL A 11 14.49 41.76 20.91
CA VAL A 11 13.61 41.60 19.73
C VAL A 11 13.87 40.25 19.03
N LYS A 12 15.12 39.75 19.08
CA LYS A 12 15.50 38.48 18.46
C LYS A 12 14.89 37.29 19.20
N ALA A 13 14.91 37.29 20.53
CA ALA A 13 14.22 36.27 21.32
C ALA A 13 12.69 36.36 21.16
N GLN A 14 12.13 37.57 21.10
CA GLN A 14 10.68 37.76 20.87
C GLN A 14 10.23 37.22 19.52
N LEU A 15 10.99 37.46 18.44
CA LEU A 15 10.71 36.90 17.11
C LEU A 15 10.78 35.36 17.12
N LYS A 16 11.81 34.79 17.76
CA LYS A 16 11.96 33.34 17.87
C LYS A 16 10.82 32.70 18.65
N PHE A 17 10.35 33.36 19.71
CA PHE A 17 9.20 32.90 20.49
C PHE A 17 7.93 32.86 19.63
N LEU A 18 7.68 33.89 18.82
CA LEU A 18 6.54 33.93 17.91
C LEU A 18 6.59 32.79 16.87
N GLU A 19 7.76 32.53 16.27
CA GLU A 19 7.93 31.40 15.34
C GLU A 19 7.66 30.03 16.00
N GLU A 20 8.10 29.87 17.25
CA GLU A 20 7.89 28.65 18.03
C GLU A 20 6.40 28.47 18.39
N LEU A 21 5.72 29.57 18.73
CA LEU A 21 4.29 29.60 19.03
C LEU A 21 3.46 29.22 17.80
N ASP A 22 3.79 29.80 16.64
CA ASP A 22 3.24 29.46 15.33
C ASP A 22 3.40 27.98 14.98
N ARG A 23 4.58 27.43 15.28
CA ARG A 23 4.89 26.01 15.04
C ARG A 23 4.07 25.10 15.97
N LEU A 24 3.90 25.50 17.23
CA LEU A 24 3.06 24.79 18.19
C LEU A 24 1.59 24.83 17.80
N GLU A 25 1.10 25.97 17.32
CA GLU A 25 -0.28 26.11 16.87
C GLU A 25 -0.58 25.24 15.65
N ARG A 26 0.31 25.21 14.66
CA ARG A 26 0.20 24.31 13.50
C ARG A 26 0.15 22.84 13.92
N LYS A 27 1.05 22.43 14.83
CA LYS A 27 1.04 21.05 15.36
C LYS A 27 -0.25 20.71 16.08
N ARG A 28 -0.78 21.61 16.91
CA ARG A 28 -2.04 21.40 17.63
C ARG A 28 -3.20 21.24 16.63
N HIS A 29 -3.23 22.04 15.58
CA HIS A 29 -4.27 21.95 14.54
C HIS A 29 -4.19 20.61 13.80
N GLU A 30 -3.00 20.21 13.34
CA GLU A 30 -2.76 18.91 12.68
C GLU A 30 -3.16 17.74 13.59
N GLU A 31 -2.89 17.83 14.89
CA GLU A 31 -3.26 16.81 15.87
C GLU A 31 -4.78 16.74 16.09
N GLN A 32 -5.46 17.89 16.15
CA GLN A 32 -6.92 17.95 16.24
C GLN A 32 -7.61 17.39 15.00
N GLU A 33 -7.13 17.71 13.79
CA GLU A 33 -7.64 17.14 12.56
C GLU A 33 -7.44 15.62 12.51
N ARG A 34 -6.24 15.16 12.92
CA ARG A 34 -5.94 13.73 13.01
C ARG A 34 -6.82 13.03 14.02
N GLU A 35 -7.03 13.61 15.20
CA GLU A 35 -7.90 13.06 16.24
C GLU A 35 -9.36 12.99 15.76
N MET A 36 -9.85 14.04 15.11
CA MET A 36 -11.19 14.09 14.54
C MET A 36 -11.40 12.99 13.50
N LEU A 37 -10.45 12.82 12.57
CA LEU A 37 -10.49 11.77 11.55
C LEU A 37 -10.47 10.37 12.19
N LEU A 38 -9.62 10.18 13.19
CA LEU A 38 -9.48 8.91 13.90
C LEU A 38 -10.71 8.59 14.75
N LYS A 39 -11.37 9.62 15.32
CA LYS A 39 -12.63 9.52 16.05
C LYS A 39 -13.80 9.19 15.12
N ALA A 40 -13.85 9.80 13.93
CA ALA A 40 -14.82 9.47 12.89
C ALA A 40 -14.64 8.02 12.39
N ALA A 41 -13.39 7.59 12.16
CA ALA A 41 -13.09 6.22 11.73
C ALA A 41 -13.38 5.15 12.81
N LYS A 42 -13.26 5.51 14.10
CA LYS A 42 -13.57 4.63 15.23
C LYS A 42 -15.06 4.61 15.60
N SER A 43 -15.86 5.56 15.10
CA SER A 43 -17.30 5.57 15.31
C SER A 43 -17.95 4.35 14.64
N ARG A 44 -18.57 3.49 15.46
CA ARG A 44 -19.40 2.34 15.02
C ARG A 44 -20.88 2.73 14.81
N SER A 45 -21.19 3.99 14.52
CA SER A 45 -22.57 4.41 14.29
C SER A 45 -23.11 3.78 13.00
N LYS A 46 -24.01 2.80 13.16
CA LYS A 46 -24.81 2.15 12.10
C LYS A 46 -25.84 3.09 11.44
N SER A 47 -25.86 4.38 11.77
CA SER A 47 -26.55 5.39 10.96
C SER A 47 -25.65 5.71 9.78
N GLU A 48 -25.90 5.04 8.67
CA GLU A 48 -25.21 5.26 7.40
C GLU A 48 -25.49 6.71 6.95
N ASP A 49 -24.53 7.59 7.20
CA ASP A 49 -24.49 8.91 6.61
C ASP A 49 -24.46 8.72 5.07
N PRO A 50 -25.46 9.21 4.32
CA PRO A 50 -25.54 9.00 2.87
C PRO A 50 -24.28 9.49 2.13
N GLU A 51 -23.52 10.42 2.71
CA GLU A 51 -22.22 10.84 2.15
C GLU A 51 -21.14 9.76 2.33
N GLN A 52 -21.11 9.07 3.47
CA GLN A 52 -20.13 8.01 3.73
C GLN A 52 -20.42 6.75 2.88
N ALA A 53 -21.69 6.46 2.60
CA ALA A 53 -22.09 5.41 1.65
C ALA A 53 -21.57 5.69 0.24
N LYS A 54 -21.76 6.93 -0.24
CA LYS A 54 -21.24 7.39 -1.54
C LYS A 54 -19.72 7.31 -1.59
N LEU A 55 -19.03 7.69 -0.51
CA LEU A 55 -17.57 7.65 -0.46
C LEU A 55 -17.04 6.21 -0.53
N ARG A 56 -17.68 5.26 0.17
CA ARG A 56 -17.35 3.82 0.10
C ARG A 56 -17.67 3.25 -1.28
N ALA A 57 -18.80 3.61 -1.88
CA ALA A 57 -19.16 3.19 -3.23
C ALA A 57 -18.13 3.69 -4.26
N LYS A 58 -17.75 4.96 -4.20
CA LYS A 58 -16.73 5.57 -5.05
C LYS A 58 -15.36 4.91 -4.88
N ALA A 59 -14.96 4.59 -3.65
CA ALA A 59 -13.70 3.88 -3.39
C ALA A 59 -13.71 2.46 -3.99
N LYS A 60 -14.84 1.74 -3.89
CA LYS A 60 -14.99 0.40 -4.47
C LYS A 60 -15.02 0.44 -6.00
N GLU A 61 -15.65 1.45 -6.59
CA GLU A 61 -15.67 1.69 -8.04
C GLU A 61 -14.26 2.00 -8.56
N MET A 62 -13.52 2.89 -7.88
CA MET A 62 -12.14 3.21 -8.23
C MET A 62 -11.23 1.97 -8.18
N GLN A 63 -11.34 1.15 -7.14
CA GLN A 63 -10.58 -0.10 -7.04
C GLN A 63 -10.94 -1.09 -8.16
N ARG A 64 -12.22 -1.17 -8.53
CA ARG A 64 -12.66 -2.03 -9.64
C ARG A 64 -12.14 -1.55 -10.98
N ALA A 65 -12.18 -0.24 -11.23
CA ALA A 65 -11.66 0.38 -12.44
C ALA A 65 -10.15 0.18 -12.57
N GLU A 66 -9.38 0.35 -11.49
CA GLU A 66 -7.93 0.12 -11.48
C GLU A 66 -7.58 -1.34 -11.82
N MET A 67 -8.33 -2.30 -11.25
CA MET A 67 -8.13 -3.73 -11.52
C MET A 67 -8.47 -4.10 -12.97
N GLU A 68 -9.52 -3.49 -13.52
CA GLU A 68 -9.92 -3.71 -14.92
C GLU A 68 -8.94 -3.06 -15.90
N GLU A 69 -8.43 -1.87 -15.58
CA GLU A 69 -7.39 -1.23 -16.38
C GLU A 69 -6.10 -2.06 -16.39
N MET A 70 -5.69 -2.61 -15.24
CA MET A 70 -4.54 -3.50 -15.16
C MET A 70 -4.75 -4.75 -16.05
N ARG A 71 -5.92 -5.38 -15.96
CA ARG A 71 -6.29 -6.51 -16.82
C ARG A 71 -6.26 -6.13 -18.30
N GLN A 72 -6.74 -4.95 -18.66
CA GLN A 72 -6.76 -4.48 -20.03
C GLN A 72 -5.35 -4.19 -20.55
N ARG A 73 -4.47 -3.60 -19.73
CA ARG A 73 -3.06 -3.39 -20.06
C ARG A 73 -2.33 -4.72 -20.28
N GLU A 74 -2.58 -5.72 -19.44
CA GLU A 74 -2.04 -7.08 -19.60
C GLU A 74 -2.54 -7.75 -20.89
N ALA A 75 -3.84 -7.63 -21.19
CA ALA A 75 -4.41 -8.14 -22.43
C ALA A 75 -3.79 -7.47 -23.67
N ASN A 76 -3.59 -6.14 -23.64
CA ASN A 76 -2.96 -5.40 -24.73
C ASN A 76 -1.47 -5.79 -24.91
N LEU A 77 -0.74 -5.96 -23.81
CA LEU A 77 0.64 -6.43 -23.85
C LEU A 77 0.73 -7.82 -24.49
N THR A 78 -0.18 -8.71 -24.10
CA THR A 78 -0.30 -10.06 -24.66
C THR A 78 -0.66 -10.01 -26.15
N ALA A 79 -1.58 -9.13 -26.56
CA ALA A 79 -1.93 -8.93 -27.96
C ALA A 79 -0.74 -8.43 -28.80
N LEU A 80 0.06 -7.48 -28.27
CA LEU A 80 1.28 -7.01 -28.93
C LEU A 80 2.31 -8.14 -29.09
N GLN A 81 2.47 -8.99 -28.07
CA GLN A 81 3.33 -10.17 -28.16
C GLN A 81 2.81 -11.19 -29.18
N ALA A 82 1.49 -11.39 -29.26
CA ALA A 82 0.85 -12.33 -30.16
C ALA A 82 0.77 -11.86 -31.62
N ILE A 83 0.78 -10.53 -31.88
CA ILE A 83 0.73 -9.95 -33.23
C ILE A 83 1.89 -10.44 -34.11
N GLY A 84 3.04 -10.79 -33.51
CA GLY A 84 4.18 -11.41 -34.20
C GLY A 84 4.71 -10.60 -35.41
N PRO A 85 5.76 -11.07 -36.10
CA PRO A 85 6.21 -10.45 -37.33
C PRO A 85 5.15 -10.66 -38.41
N ARG A 86 4.32 -9.63 -38.67
CA ARG A 86 3.39 -9.64 -39.82
C ARG A 86 4.20 -9.89 -41.09
N LYS A 87 4.02 -11.06 -41.71
CA LYS A 87 4.37 -11.23 -43.13
C LYS A 87 3.52 -10.22 -43.88
N LYS A 88 4.14 -9.14 -44.37
CA LYS A 88 3.51 -8.26 -45.35
C LYS A 88 2.96 -9.17 -46.46
N PRO A 89 1.67 -9.10 -46.82
CA PRO A 89 1.23 -9.72 -48.05
C PRO A 89 2.14 -9.18 -49.14
N ARG A 90 2.88 -10.07 -49.81
CA ARG A 90 3.63 -9.70 -51.00
C ARG A 90 2.59 -9.13 -51.96
N LEU A 91 2.65 -7.83 -52.21
CA LEU A 91 2.06 -7.25 -53.39
C LEU A 91 2.90 -7.79 -54.55
N ASP A 92 2.48 -8.89 -55.13
CA ASP A 92 3.01 -9.34 -56.41
C ASP A 92 1.84 -9.57 -57.36
N SER A 93 1.71 -8.61 -58.26
CA SER A 93 0.99 -8.76 -59.50
C SER A 93 1.77 -9.72 -60.38
N SER A 94 1.31 -10.96 -60.53
CA SER A 94 1.32 -11.73 -61.79
C SER A 94 1.26 -13.25 -61.53
N ASN A 95 0.25 -13.88 -62.13
CA ASN A 95 0.21 -15.23 -62.67
C ASN A 95 0.46 -16.50 -61.82
N SER A 96 -0.45 -17.44 -62.09
CA SER A 96 -0.28 -18.90 -62.22
C SER A 96 -0.25 -19.80 -60.97
N ALA A 97 -1.41 -20.43 -60.74
CA ALA A 97 -1.63 -21.88 -60.62
C ALA A 97 -0.70 -22.75 -59.74
N GLY A 98 -1.31 -23.44 -58.74
CA GLY A 98 -0.93 -24.83 -58.40
C GLY A 98 -0.66 -25.17 -56.93
N SER A 99 -1.58 -25.95 -56.35
CA SER A 99 -1.37 -27.03 -55.35
C SER A 99 -1.32 -26.72 -53.83
N PRO A 100 -2.00 -27.53 -52.96
CA PRO A 100 -1.88 -27.50 -51.51
C PRO A 100 -1.02 -28.66 -50.96
N GLY A 101 -0.19 -28.39 -49.95
CA GLY A 101 0.50 -29.42 -49.15
C GLY A 101 1.58 -28.79 -48.27
N GLN A 102 2.03 -29.34 -47.15
CA GLN A 102 1.59 -30.41 -46.25
C GLN A 102 2.49 -30.26 -45.00
N ALA A 103 1.94 -30.60 -43.83
CA ALA A 103 2.52 -31.01 -42.55
C ALA A 103 4.06 -30.94 -42.27
N GLY A 104 4.40 -30.72 -40.99
CA GLY A 104 5.47 -31.52 -40.36
C GLY A 104 6.41 -30.85 -39.34
N THR A 105 6.07 -30.99 -38.05
CA THR A 105 6.93 -31.49 -36.93
C THR A 105 8.37 -31.00 -36.70
N GLY A 106 8.62 -30.56 -35.46
CA GLY A 106 9.94 -30.49 -34.79
C GLY A 106 9.78 -30.21 -33.29
N VAL A 107 9.31 -31.20 -32.51
CA VAL A 107 10.07 -31.94 -31.47
C VAL A 107 10.67 -31.06 -30.35
N LEU A 108 9.88 -30.96 -29.27
CA LEU A 108 10.21 -31.28 -27.86
C LEU A 108 11.70 -31.28 -27.49
N ASN A 109 12.11 -30.36 -26.60
CA ASN A 109 13.16 -30.63 -25.62
C ASN A 109 12.84 -29.91 -24.30
N ALA A 110 12.33 -30.68 -23.36
CA ALA A 110 12.27 -30.35 -21.94
C ALA A 110 13.37 -31.15 -21.24
N ALA A 111 14.35 -30.46 -20.62
CA ALA A 111 15.10 -30.90 -19.44
C ALA A 111 16.30 -29.97 -19.20
N ASN A 112 16.18 -29.06 -18.23
CA ASN A 112 16.96 -29.09 -16.99
C ASN A 112 16.89 -27.70 -16.33
N GLY A 113 15.92 -27.58 -15.42
CA GLY A 113 15.89 -26.51 -14.45
C GLY A 113 17.05 -26.67 -13.47
N ASN A 114 18.04 -25.80 -13.60
CA ASN A 114 19.02 -25.55 -12.56
C ASN A 114 19.05 -24.04 -12.28
N SER A 115 17.89 -23.46 -11.99
CA SER A 115 17.83 -22.16 -11.31
C SER A 115 18.20 -22.40 -9.84
N SER A 116 19.46 -22.14 -9.55
CA SER A 116 19.98 -21.76 -8.25
C SER A 116 18.89 -21.14 -7.37
N ARG A 117 18.36 -21.94 -6.45
CA ARG A 117 17.48 -21.48 -5.38
C ARG A 117 18.30 -20.51 -4.55
N THR A 118 18.17 -19.23 -4.84
CA THR A 118 18.62 -18.17 -3.94
C THR A 118 17.88 -18.38 -2.63
N GLN A 119 18.54 -19.03 -1.67
CA GLN A 119 18.12 -19.13 -0.28
C GLN A 119 18.16 -17.70 0.26
N LEU A 120 17.06 -16.98 0.06
CA LEU A 120 16.84 -15.70 0.73
C LEU A 120 16.90 -16.00 2.25
N PRO A 121 17.71 -15.27 3.03
CA PRO A 121 17.83 -15.51 4.46
C PRO A 121 16.44 -15.45 5.09
N LEU A 122 16.08 -16.47 5.89
CA LEU A 122 14.83 -16.56 6.64
C LEU A 122 14.80 -15.40 7.66
N ARG A 123 14.40 -14.22 7.20
CA ARG A 123 14.19 -13.07 8.08
C ARG A 123 13.04 -13.43 9.03
N PRO A 124 13.23 -13.34 10.36
CA PRO A 124 12.15 -13.56 11.31
C PRO A 124 10.97 -12.66 10.97
N ARG A 125 9.82 -13.26 10.65
CA ARG A 125 8.61 -12.51 10.31
C ARG A 125 7.89 -12.18 11.61
N VAL A 126 7.83 -10.90 11.95
CA VAL A 126 7.09 -10.43 13.12
C VAL A 126 5.59 -10.52 12.85
N LYS A 127 4.86 -11.27 13.68
CA LYS A 127 3.40 -11.25 13.71
C LYS A 127 2.95 -10.14 14.66
N ARG A 128 2.10 -9.23 14.17
CA ARG A 128 1.49 -8.18 14.99
C ARG A 128 0.15 -8.69 15.51
N VAL A 129 -0.09 -8.52 16.81
CA VAL A 129 -1.35 -8.90 17.47
C VAL A 129 -1.90 -7.73 18.27
N ASN A 130 -3.22 -7.68 18.46
CA ASN A 130 -3.85 -6.70 19.34
C ASN A 130 -3.63 -7.10 20.80
N LEU A 131 -3.53 -6.13 21.70
CA LEU A 131 -3.47 -6.38 23.15
C LEU A 131 -4.68 -7.18 23.63
N ARG A 132 -5.87 -6.94 23.08
CA ARG A 132 -7.08 -7.69 23.43
C ARG A 132 -6.96 -9.17 23.10
N ASP A 133 -6.42 -9.49 21.93
CA ASP A 133 -6.26 -10.88 21.47
C ASP A 133 -5.16 -11.59 22.27
N LEU A 134 -4.11 -10.86 22.64
CA LEU A 134 -3.05 -11.36 23.53
C LEU A 134 -3.61 -11.66 24.93
N LEU A 135 -4.37 -10.74 25.52
CA LEU A 135 -5.00 -10.93 26.83
C LEU A 135 -5.95 -12.14 26.81
N PHE A 136 -6.80 -12.24 25.78
CA PHE A 136 -7.69 -13.38 25.61
C PHE A 136 -6.92 -14.70 25.56
N LEU A 137 -5.87 -14.78 24.75
CA LEU A 137 -5.06 -16.00 24.65
C LEU A 137 -4.37 -16.34 25.98
N LEU A 138 -3.82 -15.32 26.67
CA LEU A 138 -3.17 -15.50 27.97
C LEU A 138 -4.15 -16.01 29.04
N GLU A 139 -5.41 -15.61 29.00
CA GLU A 139 -6.47 -16.08 29.91
C GLU A 139 -6.91 -17.52 29.65
N GLN A 140 -7.02 -17.92 28.36
CA GLN A 140 -7.51 -19.25 27.98
C GLN A 140 -6.49 -20.37 28.22
N GLU A 141 -5.20 -20.08 28.05
CA GLU A 141 -4.15 -21.08 28.19
C GLU A 141 -3.75 -21.29 29.67
N LYS A 142 -3.78 -22.56 30.12
CA LYS A 142 -3.50 -22.94 31.52
C LYS A 142 -2.13 -22.50 32.03
N GLU A 143 -1.15 -22.46 31.13
CA GLU A 143 0.24 -22.10 31.45
C GLU A 143 0.42 -20.59 31.61
N THR A 144 -0.40 -19.79 30.94
CA THR A 144 -0.22 -18.34 30.88
C THR A 144 -1.19 -17.56 31.75
N CYS A 145 -2.32 -18.17 32.16
CA CYS A 145 -3.40 -17.50 32.88
C CYS A 145 -3.05 -17.06 34.30
N ARG A 146 -1.90 -17.51 34.83
CA ARG A 146 -1.36 -17.09 36.14
C ARG A 146 0.00 -16.39 36.04
N THR A 147 0.38 -15.95 34.83
CA THR A 147 1.66 -15.29 34.65
C THR A 147 1.64 -13.84 35.10
N THR A 148 2.79 -13.36 35.57
CA THR A 148 2.97 -11.94 35.95
C THR A 148 2.75 -11.00 34.77
N LEU A 149 2.96 -11.47 33.54
CA LEU A 149 2.68 -10.72 32.32
C LEU A 149 1.19 -10.38 32.19
N LEU A 150 0.30 -11.36 32.43
CA LEU A 150 -1.14 -11.15 32.38
C LEU A 150 -1.59 -10.18 33.48
N TYR A 151 -1.13 -10.37 34.72
CA TYR A 151 -1.48 -9.47 35.83
C TYR A 151 -1.01 -8.03 35.59
N LYS A 152 0.21 -7.83 35.10
CA LYS A 152 0.72 -6.51 34.73
C LYS A 152 -0.09 -5.86 33.61
N ALA A 153 -0.62 -6.65 32.69
CA ALA A 153 -1.43 -6.13 31.60
C ALA A 153 -2.81 -5.62 32.07
N PHE A 154 -3.32 -6.08 33.21
CA PHE A 154 -4.54 -5.56 33.85
C PHE A 154 -4.32 -4.32 34.72
N LEU A 155 -3.09 -4.04 35.15
CA LEU A 155 -2.75 -2.91 36.01
C LEU A 155 -2.56 -1.59 35.24
N LYS A 156 -3.28 -1.44 34.13
CA LYS A 156 -3.30 -0.20 33.35
C LYS A 156 -4.27 0.82 33.92
#